data_AF-A0A0X1RZP6-F1
#
_entry.id   AF-A0A0X1RZP6-F1
#
_cell.length_a   1.000
_cell.length_b   1.000
_cell.length_c   1.000
_cell.angle_alpha   90.00
_cell.angle_beta   90.00
_cell.angle_gamma   90.00
#
_symmetry.space_group_name_H-M   'P 1'
#
loop_
_entity.id
_entity.type
_entity.pdbx_description
1 polymer ?
#
loop_
_entity_poly.entity_id
_entity_poly.type
_entity_poly.pdbx_seq_one_letter_code
_entity_poly.pdbx_strand_id
1 'polypeptide(L)'
;MKMREYRRGEKPNDRDHHGGEEQRTQTFRRKRALGFLEMLYVKQETLKDQLQREEFASSRPVIEGELKAVEMIIEEFKNVFQVERSEIEEGENE
;
A
#
# COMPACT_ATOMS: atom_id res chain seq x y z
N MET A 1 -57.15 -7.16 -32.44
CA MET A 1 -55.93 -7.47 -31.68
C MET A 1 -54.79 -7.75 -32.64
N LYS A 2 -53.75 -6.91 -32.68
CA LYS A 2 -52.53 -7.14 -33.46
C LYS A 2 -51.34 -7.09 -32.50
N MET A 3 -50.70 -8.23 -32.27
CA MET A 3 -49.39 -8.32 -31.62
C MET A 3 -48.33 -7.84 -32.60
N ARG A 4 -47.45 -6.91 -32.16
CA ARG A 4 -46.20 -6.59 -32.85
C ARG A 4 -45.07 -6.42 -31.84
N GLU A 5 -44.17 -7.39 -31.90
CA GLU A 5 -42.71 -7.28 -31.79
C GLU A 5 -42.12 -6.61 -30.54
N TYR A 6 -41.67 -7.46 -29.62
CA TYR A 6 -40.63 -7.15 -28.66
C TYR A 6 -39.30 -6.90 -29.39
N ARG A 7 -38.96 -5.63 -29.64
CA ARG A 7 -37.60 -5.26 -30.04
C ARG A 7 -36.69 -5.37 -28.82
N ARG A 8 -35.88 -6.42 -28.85
CA ARG A 8 -34.68 -6.64 -28.04
C ARG A 8 -33.82 -5.36 -28.06
N GLY A 9 -33.81 -4.64 -26.95
CA GLY A 9 -32.92 -3.49 -26.74
C GLY A 9 -31.51 -4.00 -26.49
N GLU A 10 -30.71 -4.06 -27.55
CA GLU A 10 -29.26 -4.19 -27.49
C GLU A 10 -28.71 -2.92 -26.81
N LYS A 11 -28.20 -3.05 -25.58
CA LYS A 11 -27.44 -1.98 -24.94
C LYS A 11 -26.00 -2.02 -25.46
N PRO A 12 -25.45 -0.91 -25.98
CA PRO A 12 -24.08 -0.86 -26.45
C PRO A 12 -23.10 -1.07 -25.30
N ASN A 13 -22.02 -1.75 -25.62
CA ASN A 13 -20.90 -2.06 -24.75
C ASN A 13 -20.00 -0.81 -24.69
N ASP A 14 -20.30 0.14 -23.81
CA ASP A 14 -19.40 1.26 -23.50
C ASP A 14 -18.25 0.76 -22.62
N ARG A 15 -17.34 0.02 -23.24
CA ARG A 15 -15.95 -0.06 -22.79
C ARG A 15 -15.23 1.06 -23.50
N ASP A 16 -14.72 2.01 -22.73
CA ASP A 16 -13.62 2.93 -23.05
C ASP A 16 -13.94 4.31 -22.50
N HIS A 17 -13.61 4.57 -21.21
CA HIS A 17 -13.27 5.90 -20.72
C HIS A 17 -12.24 5.76 -19.58
N HIS A 18 -10.98 5.91 -19.97
CA HIS A 18 -9.94 6.70 -19.27
C HIS A 18 -9.88 6.67 -17.74
N GLY A 19 -8.89 5.94 -17.20
CA GLY A 19 -7.73 6.55 -16.53
C GLY A 19 -7.96 7.71 -15.55
N GLY A 20 -9.03 7.68 -14.76
CA GLY A 20 -9.15 8.48 -13.57
C GLY A 20 -8.53 7.69 -12.43
N GLU A 21 -7.43 8.17 -11.90
CA GLU A 21 -6.90 7.83 -10.59
C GLU A 21 -8.02 8.14 -9.60
N GLU A 22 -8.88 7.14 -9.37
CA GLU A 22 -10.03 7.28 -8.51
C GLU A 22 -9.50 7.65 -7.14
N GLN A 23 -9.78 8.89 -6.72
CA GLN A 23 -9.92 9.27 -5.31
C GLN A 23 -11.01 8.37 -4.71
N ARG A 24 -10.70 7.08 -4.57
CA ARG A 24 -11.52 6.12 -3.86
C ARG A 24 -11.41 6.54 -2.41
N THR A 25 -12.54 6.92 -1.83
CA THR A 25 -12.68 7.19 -0.40
C THR A 25 -11.82 6.18 0.38
N GLN A 26 -10.82 6.69 1.12
CA GLN A 26 -9.78 5.85 1.71
C GLN A 26 -10.45 4.82 2.64
N THR A 27 -10.49 3.56 2.20
CA THR A 27 -11.18 2.54 2.99
C THR A 27 -10.43 2.33 4.30
N PHE A 28 -11.14 2.00 5.38
CA PHE A 28 -10.52 1.71 6.67
C PHE A 28 -9.39 0.67 6.56
N ARG A 29 -9.54 -0.31 5.66
CA ARG A 29 -8.53 -1.33 5.39
C ARG A 29 -7.25 -0.74 4.80
N ARG A 30 -7.36 0.18 3.84
CA ARG A 30 -6.21 0.89 3.25
C ARG A 30 -5.54 1.79 4.29
N LYS A 31 -6.31 2.58 5.04
CA LYS A 31 -5.78 3.45 6.11
C LYS A 31 -5.01 2.65 7.17
N ARG A 32 -5.54 1.50 7.59
CA ARG A 32 -4.85 0.59 8.52
C ARG A 32 -3.59 -0.01 7.91
N ALA A 33 -3.61 -0.34 6.61
CA ALA A 33 -2.42 -0.85 5.94
C ALA A 33 -1.30 0.20 5.89
N LEU A 34 -1.63 1.44 5.52
CA LEU A 34 -0.68 2.56 5.50
C LEU A 34 -0.09 2.83 6.89
N GLY A 35 -0.91 2.86 7.94
CA GLY A 35 -0.39 3.05 9.31
C GLY A 35 0.50 1.89 9.77
N PHE A 36 0.24 0.66 9.33
CA PHE A 36 1.16 -0.45 9.62
C PHE A 36 2.46 -0.35 8.83
N LEU A 37 2.39 0.06 7.56
CA LEU A 37 3.57 0.31 6.73
C LEU A 37 4.46 1.42 7.31
N GLU A 38 3.85 2.49 7.82
CA GLU A 38 4.54 3.57 8.53
C GLU A 38 5.31 3.05 9.74
N MET A 39 4.68 2.21 10.57
CA MET A 39 5.35 1.59 11.72
C MET A 39 6.57 0.75 11.31
N LEU A 40 6.48 0.03 10.18
CA LEU A 40 7.62 -0.74 9.65
C LEU A 40 8.77 0.17 9.22
N TYR A 41 8.48 1.30 8.57
CA TYR A 41 9.51 2.28 8.21
C TYR A 41 10.16 2.92 9.44
N VAL A 42 9.39 3.27 10.48
CA VAL A 42 9.96 3.75 11.76
C VAL A 42 10.91 2.72 12.37
N LYS A 43 10.53 1.43 12.34
CA LYS A 43 11.39 0.34 12.82
C LYS A 43 12.65 0.19 11.97
N GLN A 44 12.55 0.30 10.65
CA GLN A 44 13.69 0.27 9.73
C GLN A 44 14.68 1.38 10.05
N GLU A 45 14.22 2.62 10.20
CA GLU A 45 15.08 3.77 10.53
C GLU A 45 15.71 3.62 11.91
N THR A 46 14.96 3.13 12.90
CA THR A 46 15.51 2.86 14.25
C THR A 46 16.66 1.85 14.19
N LEU A 47 16.52 0.77 13.42
CA LEU A 47 17.59 -0.24 13.26
C LEU A 47 18.81 0.33 12.51
N LYS A 48 18.59 1.17 11.50
CA LYS A 48 19.69 1.88 10.80
C LYS A 48 20.44 2.80 11.76
N ASP A 49 19.73 3.56 12.59
CA ASP A 49 20.34 4.44 13.60
C ASP A 49 21.15 3.63 14.62
N GLN A 50 20.65 2.48 15.07
CA GLN A 50 21.38 1.60 15.98
C GLN A 50 22.70 1.10 15.37
N LEU A 51 22.72 0.77 14.07
CA LEU A 51 23.95 0.36 13.37
C LEU A 51 25.01 1.46 13.31
N GLN A 52 24.64 2.73 13.47
CA GLN A 52 25.58 3.84 13.50
C GLN A 52 26.20 4.08 14.87
N ARG A 53 25.62 3.52 15.95
CA ARG A 53 26.11 3.77 17.32
C ARG A 53 27.10 2.71 17.76
N GLU A 54 28.18 3.16 18.41
CA GLU A 54 29.21 2.26 18.94
C GLU A 54 28.71 1.38 20.09
N GLU A 55 27.69 1.84 20.83
CA GLU A 55 27.07 1.09 21.93
C GLU A 55 26.49 -0.27 21.50
N PHE A 56 26.20 -0.44 20.20
CA PHE A 56 25.68 -1.67 19.62
C PHE A 56 26.72 -2.48 18.84
N ALA A 57 28.02 -2.18 18.96
CA ALA A 57 29.06 -2.84 18.16
C ALA A 57 29.07 -4.38 18.27
N SER A 58 28.85 -4.92 19.48
CA SER A 58 28.80 -6.36 19.73
C SER A 58 27.52 -7.03 19.20
N SER A 59 26.44 -6.28 18.99
CA SER A 59 25.15 -6.77 18.50
C SER A 59 24.89 -6.47 17.02
N ARG A 60 25.83 -5.82 16.31
CA ARG A 60 25.69 -5.46 14.87
C ARG A 60 25.17 -6.61 13.99
N PRO A 61 25.70 -7.85 14.06
CA PRO A 61 25.22 -8.92 13.19
C PRO A 61 23.74 -9.28 13.41
N VAL A 62 23.25 -9.13 14.65
CA VAL A 62 21.84 -9.36 14.98
C VAL A 62 20.98 -8.24 14.41
N ILE A 63 21.40 -6.98 14.61
CA ILE A 63 20.68 -5.80 14.11
C ILE A 63 20.63 -5.79 12.58
N GLU A 64 21.70 -6.20 11.89
CA GLU A 64 21.73 -6.37 10.43
C GLU A 64 20.72 -7.44 9.96
N GLY A 65 20.64 -8.56 10.68
CA GLY A 65 19.66 -9.61 10.41
C GLY A 65 18.22 -9.13 10.62
N GLU A 66 17.96 -8.39 11.70
CA GLU A 66 16.65 -7.80 11.98
C GLU A 66 16.25 -6.75 10.96
N LEU A 67 17.18 -5.88 10.54
CA LEU A 67 16.95 -4.87 9.51
C LEU A 67 16.54 -5.55 8.20
N LYS A 68 17.29 -6.56 7.77
CA LYS A 68 16.95 -7.33 6.56
C LYS A 68 15.58 -8.01 6.67
N ALA A 69 15.23 -8.54 7.84
CA ALA A 69 13.92 -9.13 8.08
C ALA A 69 12.79 -8.10 7.95
N VAL A 70 12.95 -6.91 8.53
CA VAL A 70 11.99 -5.81 8.41
C VAL A 70 11.85 -5.36 6.95
N GLU A 71 12.96 -5.24 6.21
CA GLU A 71 12.93 -4.87 4.80
C GLU A 71 12.19 -5.89 3.93
N MET A 72 12.40 -7.20 4.17
CA MET A 72 11.64 -8.24 3.48
C MET A 72 10.14 -8.14 3.77
N ILE A 73 9.76 -7.90 5.04
CA ILE A 73 8.35 -7.73 5.44
C ILE A 73 7.75 -6.50 4.78
N ILE A 74 8.48 -5.39 4.67
CA ILE A 74 8.00 -4.17 3.99
C ILE A 74 7.67 -4.50 2.54
N GLU A 75 8.58 -5.13 1.79
CA GLU A 75 8.36 -5.46 0.39
C GLU A 75 7.18 -6.43 0.20
N GLU A 76 7.08 -7.47 1.02
CA GLU A 76 5.94 -8.38 1.00
C GLU A 76 4.62 -7.66 1.32
N PHE A 77 4.63 -6.80 2.33
CA PHE A 77 3.45 -6.05 2.77
C PHE A 77 2.94 -5.11 1.68
N LYS A 78 3.84 -4.34 1.06
CA LYS A 78 3.51 -3.46 -0.07
C LYS A 78 2.86 -4.23 -1.21
N ASN A 79 3.42 -5.38 -1.58
CA ASN A 79 2.87 -6.23 -2.63
C ASN A 79 1.48 -6.79 -2.29
N VAL A 80 1.26 -7.22 -1.04
CA VAL A 80 -0.02 -7.79 -0.58
C VAL A 80 -1.12 -6.73 -0.54
N PHE A 81 -0.80 -5.53 -0.06
CA PHE A 81 -1.77 -4.46 0.15
C PHE A 81 -1.83 -3.43 -0.99
N GLN A 82 -0.91 -3.50 -1.95
CA GLN A 82 -0.77 -2.56 -3.07
C GLN A 82 -0.70 -1.12 -2.57
N VAL A 83 0.17 -0.90 -1.58
CA VAL A 83 0.41 0.40 -0.95
C VAL A 83 1.87 0.79 -1.06
N GLU A 84 2.12 2.09 -1.17
CA GLU A 84 3.46 2.66 -1.28
C GLU A 84 3.78 3.62 -0.13
N ARG A 85 5.07 3.91 0.05
CA ARG A 85 5.52 4.86 1.09
C ARG A 85 5.00 6.28 0.85
N SER A 86 4.93 6.72 -0.40
CA SER A 86 4.45 8.07 -0.77
C SER A 86 3.02 8.33 -0.32
N GLU A 87 2.19 7.29 -0.28
CA GLU A 87 0.79 7.40 0.14
C GLU A 87 0.61 7.68 1.63
N ILE A 88 1.65 7.45 2.44
CA ILE A 88 1.64 7.79 3.88
C ILE A 88 1.63 9.32 4.02
N GLU A 89 2.44 10.02 3.21
CA GLU A 89 2.61 11.48 3.25
C GLU A 89 1.39 12.22 2.65
N GLU A 90 0.69 11.60 1.71
CA GLU A 90 -0.52 12.15 1.10
C GLU A 90 -1.73 12.13 2.06
N GLY A 91 -1.82 11.12 2.94
CA GLY A 91 -2.94 10.94 3.88
C GLY A 91 -2.93 11.87 5.10
N GLU A 92 -1.86 12.63 5.34
CA GLU A 92 -1.80 13.65 6.40
C GLU A 92 -2.36 15.01 5.97
N ASN A 93 -2.53 15.23 4.66
CA ASN A 93 -2.93 16.52 4.07
C ASN A 93 -4.44 16.61 3.73
N GLU A 94 -5.24 15.59 4.08
CA GLU A 94 -6.72 15.58 4.00
C GLU A 94 -7.38 15.77 5.38
#